data_AF-A0A7C7HVE8-F1
#
_entry.id   AF-A0A7C7HVE8-F1
#
_cell.length_a   1.000
_cell.length_b   1.000
_cell.length_c   1.000
_cell.angle_alpha   90.00
_cell.angle_beta   90.00
_cell.angle_gamma   90.00
#
_symmetry.space_group_name_H-M   'P 1'
#
loop_
_entity.id
_entity.type
_entity.pdbx_description
1 polymer ?
#
loop_
_entity_poly.entity_id
_entity_poly.type
_entity_poly.pdbx_seq_one_letter_code
_entity_poly.pdbx_strand_id
1 'polypeptide(L)'
;MKNLLQNLAQNISAGGYVPPAEDLEATTSNLSYNSVLIGSAVLIILLIVSALVRDRVPKLKTPLFISIIVNTLVVTLLLIGSTIYLNTQSVSGGPVHWHADFEIWACGQELELRDPTAFLSNKIGTATFHEHDDRRIHLEGVVVEERDASLGKFFHVIDGGLTSNSLILPLNNASLDEERGTDSYFEDETSGEADPAERAYLIDKYFNTRADRDQKDNTFASFINGQTCSDGQQAQVQVFAYSLLEDADGNYIEQNIDGKTRTVYTQAKLENPVEFLINSESVVPPGDCLIVEFDEPKDFTDKRCLQFEVQDDELEKYFYQDPTAIDPLGEDNA
;
A
#
# COMPACT_ATOMS: atom_id res chain seq x y z
N MET A 1 5.72 1.87 30.31
CA MET A 1 5.82 2.15 28.87
C MET A 1 6.49 1.01 28.08
N LYS A 2 7.75 0.61 28.35
CA LYS A 2 8.37 -0.58 27.70
C LYS A 2 7.54 -1.87 27.78
N ASN A 3 6.88 -2.14 28.91
CA ASN A 3 6.03 -3.33 29.06
C ASN A 3 4.68 -3.23 28.33
N LEU A 4 4.15 -2.03 28.08
CA LEU A 4 2.92 -1.86 27.29
C LEU A 4 3.22 -2.11 25.81
N LEU A 5 4.38 -1.65 25.34
CA LEU A 5 4.84 -1.84 23.95
C LEU A 5 5.32 -3.26 23.67
N GLN A 6 5.95 -3.95 24.63
CA GLN A 6 6.22 -5.38 24.50
C GLN A 6 4.93 -6.19 24.48
N ASN A 7 3.91 -5.83 25.26
CA ASN A 7 2.61 -6.48 25.19
C ASN A 7 1.84 -6.14 23.91
N LEU A 8 1.95 -4.91 23.38
CA LEU A 8 1.35 -4.55 22.09
C LEU A 8 2.07 -5.27 20.93
N ALA A 9 3.40 -5.31 20.90
CA ALA A 9 4.15 -6.06 19.89
C ALA A 9 3.94 -7.58 19.99
N GLN A 10 3.78 -8.13 21.19
CA GLN A 10 3.43 -9.55 21.38
C GLN A 10 1.96 -9.84 21.04
N ASN A 11 1.03 -8.90 21.24
CA ASN A 11 -0.36 -9.07 20.82
C ASN A 11 -0.58 -8.85 19.32
N ILE A 12 0.22 -8.01 18.66
CA ILE A 12 0.25 -7.87 17.18
C ILE A 12 0.70 -9.19 16.52
N SER A 13 1.54 -10.00 17.20
CA SER A 13 1.98 -11.30 16.69
C SER A 13 0.88 -12.36 16.61
N ALA A 14 -0.31 -12.13 17.16
CA ALA A 14 -1.41 -13.09 17.16
C ALA A 14 -2.30 -13.04 15.88
N GLY A 15 -2.00 -12.17 14.92
CA GLY A 15 -2.74 -12.09 13.65
C GLY A 15 -2.34 -10.96 12.69
N GLY A 16 -1.23 -10.27 12.92
CA GLY A 16 -0.69 -9.31 11.95
C GLY A 16 0.13 -9.98 10.85
N TYR A 17 0.36 -9.25 9.76
CA TYR A 17 1.28 -9.66 8.72
C TYR A 17 2.64 -10.00 9.34
N VAL A 18 3.01 -11.28 9.30
CA VAL A 18 4.35 -11.75 9.66
C VAL A 18 5.14 -11.80 8.35
N PRO A 19 6.10 -10.88 8.13
CA PRO A 19 6.95 -10.99 6.96
C PRO A 19 7.58 -12.38 6.96
N PRO A 20 7.70 -13.04 5.79
CA PRO A 20 8.47 -14.27 5.71
C PRO A 20 9.83 -14.09 6.35
N ALA A 21 10.37 -15.20 6.86
CA ALA A 21 11.76 -15.25 7.33
C ALA A 21 12.75 -14.75 6.25
N GLU A 22 12.37 -14.82 4.96
CA GLU A 22 13.12 -14.27 3.83
C GLU A 22 12.16 -13.65 2.80
N ASP A 23 12.15 -12.33 2.69
CA ASP A 23 11.55 -11.60 1.55
C ASP A 23 12.54 -11.70 0.36
N LEU A 24 12.15 -12.45 -0.67
CA LEU A 24 13.01 -12.75 -1.82
C LEU A 24 13.36 -11.49 -2.61
N GLU A 25 12.41 -10.56 -2.72
CA GLU A 25 12.60 -9.28 -3.40
C GLU A 25 13.61 -8.44 -2.62
N ALA A 26 13.41 -8.27 -1.32
CA ALA A 26 14.33 -7.52 -0.47
C ALA A 26 15.75 -8.13 -0.47
N THR A 27 15.84 -9.46 -0.42
CA THR A 27 17.12 -10.18 -0.45
C THR A 27 17.84 -9.97 -1.79
N THR A 28 17.11 -10.07 -2.90
CA THR A 28 17.69 -9.91 -4.23
C THR A 28 18.04 -8.45 -4.54
N SER A 29 17.23 -7.51 -4.07
CA SER A 29 17.50 -6.07 -4.14
C SER A 29 18.77 -5.72 -3.37
N ASN A 30 18.92 -6.22 -2.14
CA ASN A 30 20.13 -6.05 -1.35
C ASN A 30 21.37 -6.68 -2.01
N LEU A 31 21.26 -7.89 -2.56
CA LEU A 31 22.34 -8.53 -3.30
C LEU A 31 22.74 -7.69 -4.53
N SER A 32 21.76 -7.21 -5.29
CA SER A 32 21.96 -6.38 -6.47
C SER A 32 22.65 -5.06 -6.12
N TYR A 33 22.14 -4.36 -5.10
CA TYR A 33 22.72 -3.11 -4.60
C TYR A 33 24.17 -3.30 -4.14
N ASN A 34 24.44 -4.30 -3.29
CA ASN A 34 25.78 -4.57 -2.79
C ASN A 34 26.74 -4.97 -3.92
N SER A 35 26.27 -5.74 -4.90
CA SER A 35 27.07 -6.14 -6.06
C SER A 35 27.44 -4.94 -6.93
N VAL A 36 26.51 -4.01 -7.17
CA VAL A 36 26.77 -2.76 -7.89
C VAL A 36 27.74 -1.88 -7.11
N LEU A 37 27.55 -1.73 -5.80
CA LEU A 37 28.42 -0.90 -4.95
C LEU A 37 29.87 -1.43 -4.95
N ILE A 38 30.05 -2.72 -4.65
CA ILE A 38 31.37 -3.37 -4.62
C ILE A 38 32.00 -3.35 -6.01
N GLY A 39 31.24 -3.72 -7.04
CA GLY A 39 31.69 -3.72 -8.42
C GLY A 39 32.14 -2.35 -8.89
N SER A 40 31.42 -1.29 -8.50
CA SER A 40 31.78 0.10 -8.80
C SER A 40 33.04 0.53 -8.06
N ALA A 41 33.18 0.19 -6.78
CA ALA A 41 34.40 0.48 -6.01
C ALA A 41 35.63 -0.20 -6.61
N VAL A 42 35.53 -1.49 -6.98
CA VAL A 42 36.59 -2.24 -7.66
C VAL A 42 36.92 -1.60 -9.00
N LEU A 43 35.91 -1.23 -9.79
CA LEU A 43 36.08 -0.56 -11.09
C LEU A 43 36.84 0.76 -10.93
N ILE A 44 36.46 1.62 -9.98
CA ILE A 44 37.13 2.89 -9.70
C ILE A 44 38.60 2.65 -9.33
N ILE A 45 38.88 1.68 -8.46
CA ILE A 45 40.26 1.33 -8.06
C ILE A 45 41.05 0.85 -9.28
N LEU A 46 40.50 -0.04 -10.11
CA LEU A 46 41.15 -0.53 -11.33
C LEU A 46 41.44 0.61 -12.32
N LEU A 47 40.51 1.57 -12.46
CA LEU A 47 40.70 2.75 -13.30
C LEU A 47 41.81 3.66 -12.77
N ILE A 48 41.86 3.92 -11.45
CA ILE A 48 42.93 4.70 -10.82
C ILE A 48 44.28 4.01 -11.01
N VAL A 49 44.38 2.71 -10.72
CA VAL A 49 45.62 1.93 -10.90
C VAL A 49 46.05 1.93 -12.37
N SER A 50 45.10 1.73 -13.30
CA SER A 50 45.36 1.81 -14.73
C SER A 50 45.91 3.19 -15.13
N ALA A 51 45.31 4.28 -14.66
CA ALA A 51 45.78 5.64 -14.94
C ALA A 51 47.21 5.89 -14.40
N LEU A 52 47.53 5.40 -13.20
CA LEU A 52 48.83 5.61 -12.56
C LEU A 52 49.95 4.74 -13.14
N VAL A 53 49.63 3.52 -13.60
CA VAL A 53 50.61 2.50 -13.96
C VAL A 53 50.79 2.36 -15.47
N ARG A 54 49.82 2.80 -16.30
CA ARG A 54 49.82 2.58 -17.76
C ARG A 54 51.12 2.95 -18.46
N ASP A 55 51.76 4.05 -18.06
CA ASP A 55 52.97 4.57 -18.72
C ASP A 55 54.26 4.01 -18.09
N ARG A 56 54.18 3.51 -16.85
CA ARG A 56 55.32 2.95 -16.12
C ARG A 56 55.57 1.48 -16.41
N VAL A 57 54.50 0.69 -16.57
CA VAL A 57 54.59 -0.76 -16.76
C VAL A 57 53.69 -1.20 -17.93
N PRO A 58 54.16 -1.12 -19.19
CA PRO A 58 53.34 -1.41 -20.37
C PRO A 58 52.73 -2.82 -20.37
N LYS A 59 53.41 -3.80 -19.76
CA LYS A 59 52.94 -5.18 -19.64
C LYS A 59 51.66 -5.32 -18.82
N LEU A 60 51.33 -4.35 -17.97
CA LEU A 60 50.11 -4.37 -17.14
C LEU A 60 48.86 -3.79 -17.82
N LYS A 61 48.98 -3.16 -19.00
CA LYS A 61 47.82 -2.56 -19.69
C LYS A 61 46.73 -3.58 -20.00
N THR A 62 47.12 -4.69 -20.66
CA THR A 62 46.21 -5.76 -21.04
C THR A 62 45.55 -6.43 -19.83
N PRO A 63 46.26 -6.89 -18.78
CA PRO A 63 45.60 -7.51 -17.63
C PRO A 63 44.69 -6.54 -16.85
N LEU A 64 45.04 -5.26 -16.73
CA LEU A 64 44.16 -4.27 -16.10
C LEU A 64 42.88 -4.03 -16.91
N PHE A 65 43.00 -3.94 -18.23
CA PHE A 65 41.84 -3.83 -19.12
C PHE A 65 40.94 -5.07 -19.05
N ILE A 66 41.52 -6.27 -19.06
CA ILE A 66 40.76 -7.51 -18.89
C ILE A 66 40.07 -7.54 -17.52
N SER A 67 40.75 -7.12 -16.45
CA SER A 67 40.16 -7.09 -15.10
C SER A 67 38.96 -6.14 -15.02
N ILE A 68 39.04 -4.98 -15.69
CA ILE A 68 37.92 -4.04 -15.82
C ILE A 68 36.74 -4.70 -16.53
N ILE A 69 36.98 -5.33 -17.69
CA ILE A 69 35.95 -6.04 -18.45
C ILE A 69 35.30 -7.13 -17.60
N VAL A 70 36.11 -7.98 -16.98
CA VAL A 70 35.63 -9.10 -16.16
C VAL A 70 34.78 -8.61 -15.00
N ASN A 71 35.23 -7.57 -14.28
CA ASN A 71 34.45 -6.98 -13.19
C ASN A 71 33.09 -6.48 -13.67
N THR A 72 33.05 -5.72 -14.78
CA THR A 72 31.79 -5.24 -15.35
C THR A 72 30.88 -6.40 -15.78
N LEU A 73 31.41 -7.40 -16.49
CA LEU A 73 30.63 -8.56 -16.95
C LEU A 73 30.07 -9.37 -15.78
N VAL A 74 30.84 -9.58 -14.71
CA VAL A 74 30.39 -10.34 -13.53
C VAL A 74 29.21 -9.62 -12.86
N VAL A 75 29.31 -8.32 -12.63
CA VAL A 75 28.21 -7.54 -12.04
C VAL A 75 26.98 -7.57 -12.94
N THR A 76 27.15 -7.35 -14.25
CA THR A 76 26.04 -7.38 -15.21
C THR A 76 25.35 -8.74 -15.25
N LEU A 77 26.12 -9.85 -15.33
CA LEU A 77 25.54 -11.20 -15.35
C LEU A 77 24.83 -11.53 -14.04
N LEU A 78 25.34 -11.07 -12.91
CA LEU A 78 24.68 -11.23 -11.61
C LEU A 78 23.33 -10.51 -11.59
N LEU A 79 23.26 -9.26 -12.06
CA LEU A 79 22.00 -8.52 -12.14
C LEU A 79 21.00 -9.19 -13.08
N ILE A 80 21.44 -9.60 -14.29
CA ILE A 80 20.59 -10.34 -15.24
C ILE A 80 20.08 -11.64 -14.61
N GLY A 81 20.97 -12.42 -13.99
CA GLY A 81 20.62 -13.67 -13.32
C GLY A 81 19.62 -13.46 -12.20
N SER A 82 19.78 -12.39 -11.41
CA SER A 82 18.89 -12.03 -10.31
C SER A 82 17.48 -11.66 -10.81
N THR A 83 17.39 -10.86 -11.88
CA THR A 83 16.11 -10.51 -12.51
C THR A 83 15.41 -11.73 -13.11
N ILE A 84 16.14 -12.59 -13.84
CA ILE A 84 15.57 -13.82 -14.39
C ILE A 84 15.08 -14.71 -13.25
N TYR A 85 15.87 -14.87 -12.20
CA TYR A 85 15.52 -15.68 -11.05
C TYR A 85 14.21 -15.19 -10.41
N LEU A 86 14.09 -13.88 -10.09
CA LEU A 86 12.86 -13.32 -9.54
C LEU A 86 11.65 -13.60 -10.43
N ASN A 87 11.74 -13.28 -11.73
CA ASN A 87 10.63 -13.47 -12.67
C ASN A 87 10.20 -14.94 -12.77
N THR A 88 11.15 -15.89 -12.69
CA THR A 88 10.82 -17.33 -12.76
C THR A 88 10.25 -17.91 -11.47
N GLN A 89 10.45 -17.23 -10.33
CA GLN A 89 9.83 -17.62 -9.06
C GLN A 89 8.50 -16.90 -8.82
N SER A 90 8.21 -15.85 -9.60
CA SER A 90 7.00 -15.02 -9.52
C SER A 90 5.72 -15.81 -9.80
N VAL A 91 4.71 -15.67 -8.94
CA VAL A 91 3.35 -16.16 -9.22
C VAL A 91 2.70 -15.41 -10.38
N SER A 92 3.03 -14.12 -10.56
CA SER A 92 2.57 -13.32 -11.70
C SER A 92 3.28 -13.64 -13.03
N GLY A 93 4.35 -14.44 -13.02
CA GLY A 93 5.17 -14.73 -14.21
C GLY A 93 6.03 -13.57 -14.73
N GLY A 94 6.11 -12.45 -14.00
CA GLY A 94 6.91 -11.29 -14.37
C GLY A 94 6.45 -10.00 -13.67
N PRO A 95 7.01 -8.84 -14.08
CA PRO A 95 6.62 -7.55 -13.53
C PRO A 95 5.15 -7.23 -13.79
N VAL A 96 4.50 -6.67 -12.77
CA VAL A 96 3.12 -6.23 -12.76
C VAL A 96 3.04 -4.73 -12.49
N HIS A 97 1.88 -4.16 -12.78
CA HIS A 97 1.53 -2.79 -12.47
C HIS A 97 0.04 -2.80 -12.10
N TRP A 98 -0.24 -3.03 -10.83
CA TRP A 98 -1.60 -3.12 -10.30
C TRP A 98 -1.92 -1.92 -9.42
N HIS A 99 -3.18 -1.49 -9.47
CA HIS A 99 -3.72 -0.37 -8.73
C HIS A 99 -4.94 -0.81 -7.93
N ALA A 100 -5.04 -0.30 -6.71
CA ALA A 100 -6.27 -0.33 -5.92
C ALA A 100 -6.43 1.03 -5.22
N ASP A 101 -7.60 1.64 -5.32
CA ASP A 101 -7.87 2.87 -4.57
C ASP A 101 -8.24 2.50 -3.13
N PHE A 102 -7.97 3.39 -2.19
CA PHE A 102 -8.34 3.17 -0.80
C PHE A 102 -8.72 4.46 -0.08
N GLU A 103 -9.52 4.31 0.95
CA GLU A 103 -9.82 5.38 1.91
C GLU A 103 -9.72 4.82 3.33
N ILE A 104 -9.35 5.69 4.26
CA ILE A 104 -9.21 5.31 5.66
C ILE A 104 -10.06 6.25 6.50
N TRP A 105 -10.94 5.67 7.31
CA TRP A 105 -11.89 6.41 8.13
C TRP A 105 -11.76 6.00 9.60
N ALA A 106 -11.91 6.95 10.50
CA ALA A 106 -12.02 6.68 11.93
C ALA A 106 -13.10 7.57 12.56
N CYS A 107 -14.09 6.94 13.21
CA CYS A 107 -15.19 7.64 13.88
C CYS A 107 -15.88 8.68 12.98
N GLY A 108 -16.17 8.30 11.72
CA GLY A 108 -16.81 9.17 10.72
C GLY A 108 -15.92 10.20 10.04
N GLN A 109 -14.61 10.21 10.32
CA GLN A 109 -13.65 11.15 9.75
C GLN A 109 -12.64 10.44 8.86
N GLU A 110 -12.46 10.92 7.62
CA GLU A 110 -11.41 10.45 6.71
C GLU A 110 -10.04 10.88 7.22
N LEU A 111 -9.06 9.98 7.11
CA LEU A 111 -7.67 10.16 7.52
C LEU A 111 -6.77 10.07 6.30
N GLU A 112 -5.86 11.02 6.18
CA GLU A 112 -4.79 10.96 5.19
C GLU A 112 -3.60 10.15 5.70
N LEU A 113 -2.97 9.40 4.81
CA LEU A 113 -1.63 8.91 5.08
C LEU A 113 -0.66 10.09 5.14
N ARG A 114 0.49 9.90 5.79
CA ARG A 114 1.61 10.84 5.66
C ARG A 114 1.87 11.13 4.17
N ASP A 115 2.43 12.29 3.82
CA ASP A 115 2.91 12.63 2.48
C ASP A 115 4.33 12.07 2.24
N PRO A 116 4.72 11.81 0.98
CA PRO A 116 6.09 11.45 0.66
C PRO A 116 7.04 12.66 0.82
N THR A 117 7.81 12.71 1.92
CA THR A 117 8.71 13.85 2.21
C THR A 117 10.14 13.70 1.67
N ALA A 118 10.47 12.60 0.99
CA ALA A 118 11.86 12.32 0.60
C ALA A 118 12.27 13.13 -0.64
N PHE A 119 13.44 13.80 -0.57
CA PHE A 119 13.94 14.66 -1.66
C PHE A 119 14.05 13.97 -3.04
N LEU A 120 14.25 12.65 -3.06
CA LEU A 120 14.41 11.87 -4.29
C LEU A 120 13.28 10.87 -4.54
N SER A 121 12.25 10.82 -3.67
CA SER A 121 11.18 9.83 -3.77
C SER A 121 9.85 10.48 -3.42
N ASN A 122 8.93 10.48 -4.38
CA ASN A 122 7.53 10.88 -4.22
C ASN A 122 6.65 9.66 -3.85
N LYS A 123 7.21 8.71 -3.10
CA LYS A 123 6.59 7.42 -2.77
C LYS A 123 6.67 7.17 -1.27
N ILE A 124 5.63 6.54 -0.73
CA ILE A 124 5.62 5.97 0.62
C ILE A 124 5.50 4.47 0.49
N GLY A 125 6.42 3.74 1.13
CA GLY A 125 6.55 2.31 0.97
C GLY A 125 7.86 1.91 0.32
N THR A 126 7.80 0.84 -0.46
CA THR A 126 8.94 0.24 -1.16
C THR A 126 8.94 0.61 -2.64
N ALA A 127 9.98 0.20 -3.37
CA ALA A 127 10.00 0.40 -4.82
C ALA A 127 8.86 -0.36 -5.53
N THR A 128 8.48 -1.52 -5.00
CA THR A 128 7.45 -2.38 -5.61
C THR A 128 6.07 -2.17 -5.05
N PHE A 129 5.92 -1.74 -3.80
CA PHE A 129 4.61 -1.52 -3.21
C PHE A 129 4.57 -0.20 -2.46
N HIS A 130 3.77 0.76 -2.95
CA HIS A 130 3.80 2.14 -2.48
C HIS A 130 2.53 2.93 -2.80
N GLU A 131 2.48 4.16 -2.31
CA GLU A 131 1.44 5.18 -2.51
C GLU A 131 2.11 6.51 -2.92
N HIS A 132 1.41 7.34 -3.70
CA HIS A 132 1.94 8.51 -4.40
C HIS A 132 1.35 9.87 -3.97
N ASP A 133 0.69 9.95 -2.81
CA ASP A 133 -0.23 11.03 -2.43
C ASP A 133 -1.42 11.17 -3.40
N ASP A 134 -1.96 10.02 -3.82
CA ASP A 134 -3.06 9.88 -4.77
C ASP A 134 -4.16 8.91 -4.31
N ARG A 135 -4.11 8.49 -3.03
CA ARG A 135 -5.04 7.53 -2.42
C ARG A 135 -5.14 6.22 -3.18
N ARG A 136 -4.03 5.84 -3.81
CA ARG A 136 -3.92 4.62 -4.62
C ARG A 136 -2.74 3.79 -4.18
N ILE A 137 -3.02 2.53 -3.95
CA ILE A 137 -2.02 1.49 -3.76
C ILE A 137 -1.45 1.16 -5.15
N HIS A 138 -0.13 1.28 -5.29
CA HIS A 138 0.62 0.90 -6.50
C HIS A 138 1.48 -0.32 -6.22
N LEU A 139 1.19 -1.44 -6.90
CA LEU A 139 2.05 -2.62 -6.94
C LEU A 139 2.78 -2.68 -8.28
N GLU A 140 4.02 -2.23 -8.30
CA GLU A 140 4.89 -2.09 -9.47
C GLU A 140 6.14 -2.98 -9.34
N GLY A 141 6.08 -4.23 -9.80
CA GLY A 141 7.22 -5.13 -9.66
C GLY A 141 6.84 -6.59 -9.77
N VAL A 142 7.58 -7.45 -9.12
CA VAL A 142 7.44 -8.91 -9.29
C VAL A 142 6.75 -9.47 -8.06
N VAL A 143 5.60 -10.13 -8.26
CA VAL A 143 4.85 -10.77 -7.17
C VAL A 143 5.39 -12.18 -6.98
N VAL A 144 6.30 -12.36 -6.03
CA VAL A 144 6.96 -13.66 -5.79
C VAL A 144 5.96 -14.65 -5.21
N GLU A 145 5.16 -14.20 -4.25
CA GLU A 145 4.08 -14.98 -3.64
C GLU A 145 2.80 -14.16 -3.59
N GLU A 146 1.63 -14.80 -3.56
CA GLU A 146 0.33 -14.10 -3.54
C GLU A 146 0.26 -13.03 -2.45
N ARG A 147 0.77 -13.33 -1.25
CA ARG A 147 0.80 -12.38 -0.12
C ARG A 147 1.59 -11.10 -0.37
N ASP A 148 2.48 -11.05 -1.37
CA ASP A 148 3.20 -9.83 -1.73
C ASP A 148 2.26 -8.77 -2.31
N ALA A 149 1.09 -9.21 -2.82
CA ALA A 149 -0.01 -8.36 -3.27
C ALA A 149 -1.10 -8.17 -2.20
N SER A 150 -0.83 -8.54 -0.94
CA SER A 150 -1.84 -8.43 0.12
C SER A 150 -1.96 -7.02 0.71
N LEU A 151 -3.17 -6.65 1.13
CA LEU A 151 -3.42 -5.40 1.84
C LEU A 151 -2.61 -5.31 3.15
N GLY A 152 -2.42 -6.43 3.85
CA GLY A 152 -1.56 -6.50 5.03
C GLY A 152 -0.11 -6.13 4.73
N LYS A 153 0.45 -6.57 3.59
CA LYS A 153 1.78 -6.18 3.13
C LYS A 153 1.83 -4.68 2.84
N PHE A 154 0.82 -4.11 2.18
CA PHE A 154 0.76 -2.67 1.89
C PHE A 154 0.90 -1.84 3.17
N PHE A 155 0.04 -2.08 4.17
CA PHE A 155 0.11 -1.36 5.45
C PHE A 155 1.45 -1.56 6.15
N HIS A 156 2.07 -2.74 6.04
CA HIS A 156 3.38 -2.99 6.60
C HIS A 156 4.49 -2.16 5.94
N VAL A 157 4.51 -2.07 4.60
CA VAL A 157 5.60 -1.38 3.88
C VAL A 157 5.55 0.14 4.04
N ILE A 158 4.38 0.71 4.29
CA ILE A 158 4.25 2.15 4.59
C ILE A 158 4.59 2.50 6.05
N ASP A 159 5.22 1.59 6.81
CA ASP A 159 5.49 1.72 8.27
C ASP A 159 4.22 1.66 9.16
N GLY A 160 3.09 1.22 8.63
CA GLY A 160 1.86 0.98 9.36
C GLY A 160 1.67 -0.48 9.79
N GLY A 161 0.42 -0.87 9.98
CA GLY A 161 0.07 -2.26 10.24
C GLY A 161 -1.43 -2.49 10.26
N LEU A 162 -1.85 -3.62 9.70
CA LEU A 162 -3.25 -4.05 9.69
C LEU A 162 -3.35 -5.45 10.29
N THR A 163 -4.31 -5.62 11.20
CA THR A 163 -4.76 -6.91 11.73
C THR A 163 -6.29 -6.91 11.79
N SER A 164 -6.92 -8.06 12.02
CA SER A 164 -8.38 -8.10 12.26
C SER A 164 -8.83 -7.32 13.51
N ASN A 165 -7.90 -6.89 14.38
CA ASN A 165 -8.21 -6.21 15.64
C ASN A 165 -7.56 -4.83 15.80
N SER A 166 -6.72 -4.41 14.85
CA SER A 166 -5.97 -3.17 15.00
C SER A 166 -5.50 -2.60 13.68
N LEU A 167 -5.43 -1.28 13.64
CA LEU A 167 -4.90 -0.49 12.55
C LEU A 167 -3.85 0.47 13.10
N ILE A 168 -2.68 0.51 12.47
CA ILE A 168 -1.62 1.47 12.73
C ILE A 168 -1.37 2.23 11.43
N LEU A 169 -1.53 3.55 11.48
CA LEU A 169 -1.39 4.42 10.32
C LEU A 169 -0.25 5.42 10.52
N PRO A 170 0.69 5.54 9.58
CA PRO A 170 1.61 6.67 9.53
C PRO A 170 0.84 7.93 9.09
N LEU A 171 0.91 9.00 9.88
CA LEU A 171 0.25 10.25 9.58
C LEU A 171 1.26 11.37 9.32
N ASN A 172 0.79 12.44 8.68
CA ASN A 172 1.55 13.69 8.57
C ASN A 172 1.92 14.25 9.95
N ASN A 173 2.88 15.16 10.01
CA ASN A 173 3.24 15.78 11.28
C ASN A 173 2.56 17.15 11.39
N ALA A 174 1.62 17.29 12.33
CA ALA A 174 0.96 18.56 12.65
C ALA A 174 1.90 19.75 12.72
N SER A 175 3.10 19.55 13.29
CA SER A 175 4.05 20.62 13.56
C SER A 175 4.80 21.13 12.33
N LEU A 176 4.79 20.39 11.22
CA LEU A 176 5.40 20.83 9.97
C LEU A 176 4.43 21.66 9.11
N ASP A 177 3.12 21.48 9.29
CA ASP A 177 2.09 22.18 8.52
C ASP A 177 1.45 23.37 9.25
N GLU A 178 1.90 23.68 10.46
CA GLU A 178 1.50 24.91 11.17
C GLU A 178 1.89 26.19 10.37
N GLU A 179 2.88 26.12 9.48
CA GLU A 179 3.19 27.21 8.51
C GLU A 179 2.23 27.27 7.32
N ARG A 180 1.52 26.18 7.00
CA ARG A 180 0.51 26.11 5.93
C ARG A 180 -0.92 26.38 6.40
N GLY A 181 -1.18 26.31 7.71
CA GLY A 181 -2.45 26.69 8.31
C GLY A 181 -3.61 25.72 8.05
N THR A 182 -3.30 24.47 7.69
CA THR A 182 -4.26 23.39 7.45
C THR A 182 -3.94 22.22 8.39
N ASP A 183 -4.96 21.66 9.04
CA ASP A 183 -4.84 20.45 9.85
C ASP A 183 -4.57 19.26 8.92
N SER A 184 -3.29 19.02 8.60
CA SER A 184 -2.70 18.06 7.63
C SER A 184 -3.04 16.56 7.80
N TYR A 185 -3.99 16.23 8.67
CA TYR A 185 -4.45 14.85 8.89
C TYR A 185 -5.74 14.52 8.17
N PHE A 186 -6.44 15.55 7.69
CA PHE A 186 -7.82 15.46 7.22
C PHE A 186 -7.92 16.07 5.84
N GLU A 187 -8.61 15.35 4.95
CA GLU A 187 -9.03 15.87 3.67
C GLU A 187 -10.00 17.04 3.89
N ASP A 188 -9.58 18.25 3.51
CA ASP A 188 -10.32 19.50 3.70
C ASP A 188 -11.44 19.69 2.66
N GLU A 189 -11.90 18.61 2.02
CA GLU A 189 -12.91 18.68 0.96
C GLU A 189 -14.35 18.49 1.45
N THR A 190 -14.57 18.15 2.73
CA THR A 190 -15.94 18.00 3.22
C THR A 190 -16.61 19.36 3.38
N SER A 191 -17.46 19.66 2.39
CA SER A 191 -18.31 20.84 2.25
C SER A 191 -19.13 21.19 3.51
N GLY A 192 -18.53 21.93 4.45
CA GLY A 192 -19.24 22.92 5.27
C GLY A 192 -20.03 22.44 6.50
N GLU A 193 -19.90 21.20 6.98
CA GLU A 193 -20.74 20.71 8.10
C GLU A 193 -20.07 20.60 9.48
N ALA A 194 -18.75 20.68 9.62
CA ALA A 194 -18.11 20.77 10.94
C ALA A 194 -16.77 21.50 10.92
N ASP A 195 -16.45 22.19 12.03
CA ASP A 195 -15.16 22.86 12.26
C ASP A 195 -14.02 21.81 12.29
N PRO A 196 -12.99 21.91 11.44
CA PRO A 196 -11.83 21.00 11.44
C PRO A 196 -11.21 20.82 12.84
N ALA A 197 -11.20 21.87 13.66
CA ALA A 197 -10.68 21.81 15.02
C ALA A 197 -11.50 20.89 15.94
N GLU A 198 -12.82 20.80 15.72
CA GLU A 198 -13.70 19.90 16.46
C GLU A 198 -13.44 18.45 16.05
N ARG A 199 -13.18 18.19 14.76
CA ARG A 199 -12.85 16.86 14.21
C ARG A 199 -11.50 16.34 14.69
N ALA A 200 -10.46 17.18 14.65
CA ALA A 200 -9.12 16.85 15.13
C ALA A 200 -9.12 16.36 16.58
N TYR A 201 -9.93 17.01 17.42
CA TYR A 201 -10.06 16.67 18.83
C TYR A 201 -10.63 15.26 19.07
N LEU A 202 -11.47 14.73 18.18
CA LEU A 202 -12.15 13.44 18.42
C LEU A 202 -11.19 12.25 18.32
N ILE A 203 -10.12 12.38 17.55
CA ILE A 203 -9.19 11.28 17.27
C ILE A 203 -7.78 11.47 17.81
N ASP A 204 -7.42 12.65 18.34
CA ASP A 204 -6.10 12.92 18.94
C ASP A 204 -5.71 11.89 20.01
N LYS A 205 -6.70 11.34 20.73
CA LYS A 205 -6.47 10.27 21.73
C LYS A 205 -5.88 8.97 21.15
N TYR A 206 -5.96 8.78 19.83
CA TYR A 206 -5.37 7.64 19.12
C TYR A 206 -3.96 7.95 18.58
N PHE A 207 -3.55 9.21 18.61
CA PHE A 207 -2.26 9.64 18.08
C PHE A 207 -1.15 9.34 19.07
N ASN A 208 -0.08 8.77 18.54
CA ASN A 208 1.12 8.43 19.26
C ASN A 208 2.29 9.04 18.50
N THR A 209 3.00 9.97 19.15
CA THR A 209 4.26 10.47 18.62
C THR A 209 5.38 9.54 19.03
N ARG A 210 6.10 9.01 18.03
CA ARG A 210 7.31 8.23 18.29
C ARG A 210 8.52 9.14 18.07
N ALA A 211 9.20 9.48 19.15
CA ALA A 211 10.53 10.06 19.08
C ALA A 211 11.51 8.97 18.62
N ASP A 212 11.62 8.76 17.30
CA ASP A 212 12.71 7.97 16.76
C ASP A 212 13.99 8.83 16.73
N ARG A 213 15.14 8.20 17.01
CA ARG A 213 16.41 8.89 17.19
C ARG A 213 16.91 9.52 15.88
N ASP A 214 16.49 8.95 14.75
CA ASP A 214 16.97 9.29 13.41
C ASP A 214 15.88 9.88 12.50
N GLN A 215 14.61 9.89 12.94
CA GLN A 215 13.48 10.46 12.21
C GLN A 215 12.74 11.43 13.13
N LYS A 216 12.86 12.73 12.85
CA LYS A 216 12.11 13.75 13.57
C LYS A 216 10.62 13.51 13.33
N ASP A 217 9.93 13.16 14.41
CA ASP A 217 8.49 13.27 14.60
C ASP A 217 7.64 12.48 13.60
N ASN A 218 7.69 11.14 13.71
CA ASN A 218 6.66 10.31 13.08
C ASN A 218 5.43 10.27 14.00
N THR A 219 4.33 10.84 13.52
CA THR A 219 3.00 10.67 14.12
C THR A 219 2.38 9.39 13.59
N PHE A 220 1.82 8.57 14.48
CA PHE A 220 1.02 7.41 14.11
C PHE A 220 -0.34 7.46 14.79
N ALA A 221 -1.40 7.06 14.09
CA ALA A 221 -2.65 6.69 14.74
C ALA A 221 -2.66 5.20 15.03
N SER A 222 -3.14 4.81 16.22
CA SER A 222 -3.32 3.40 16.58
C SER A 222 -4.74 3.16 17.06
N PHE A 223 -5.44 2.34 16.30
CA PHE A 223 -6.82 1.93 16.56
C PHE A 223 -6.84 0.46 16.95
N ILE A 224 -7.58 0.14 18.01
CA ILE A 224 -7.69 -1.20 18.56
C ILE A 224 -9.17 -1.47 18.89
N ASN A 225 -9.66 -2.64 18.47
CA ASN A 225 -11.04 -3.06 18.73
C ASN A 225 -11.41 -2.91 20.21
N GLY A 226 -12.59 -2.34 20.46
CA GLY A 226 -13.12 -2.10 21.81
C GLY A 226 -12.72 -0.75 22.42
N GLN A 227 -11.87 0.04 21.76
CA GLN A 227 -11.81 1.48 22.03
C GLN A 227 -13.14 2.14 21.61
N THR A 228 -13.42 3.34 22.11
CA THR A 228 -14.69 4.03 21.85
C THR A 228 -14.50 5.29 21.04
N CYS A 229 -15.42 5.62 20.13
CA CYS A 229 -15.48 6.93 19.49
C CYS A 229 -15.85 8.04 20.50
N SER A 230 -15.92 9.29 20.03
CA SER A 230 -16.19 10.48 20.87
C SER A 230 -17.61 10.48 21.46
N ASP A 231 -18.55 9.85 20.78
CA ASP A 231 -19.92 9.62 21.22
C ASP A 231 -20.05 8.50 22.28
N GLY A 232 -18.95 7.81 22.58
CA GLY A 232 -18.88 6.71 23.55
C GLY A 232 -19.24 5.35 22.99
N GLN A 233 -19.57 5.23 21.70
CA GLN A 233 -19.82 3.94 21.07
C GLN A 233 -18.53 3.14 20.92
N GLN A 234 -18.62 1.80 21.08
CA GLN A 234 -17.47 0.93 20.84
C GLN A 234 -17.21 0.82 19.34
N ALA A 235 -15.95 0.97 18.97
CA ALA A 235 -15.49 0.90 17.60
C ALA A 235 -14.57 -0.31 17.38
N GLN A 236 -14.52 -0.77 16.14
CA GLN A 236 -13.68 -1.85 15.67
C GLN A 236 -13.10 -1.54 14.29
N VAL A 237 -11.94 -2.11 14.01
CA VAL A 237 -11.35 -2.13 12.68
C VAL A 237 -12.16 -3.07 11.80
N GLN A 238 -12.61 -2.57 10.66
CA GLN A 238 -13.33 -3.32 9.64
C GLN A 238 -12.90 -2.82 8.27
N VAL A 239 -12.89 -3.72 7.29
CA VAL A 239 -12.50 -3.38 5.92
C VAL A 239 -13.56 -3.87 4.97
N PHE A 240 -13.89 -3.02 4.01
CA PHE A 240 -14.83 -3.31 2.93
C PHE A 240 -14.10 -3.19 1.61
N ALA A 241 -14.32 -4.17 0.73
CA ALA A 241 -13.81 -4.15 -0.63
C ALA A 241 -14.96 -3.97 -1.61
N TYR A 242 -14.78 -3.05 -2.55
CA TYR A 242 -15.60 -2.88 -3.73
C TYR A 242 -14.86 -3.46 -4.92
N SER A 243 -15.52 -4.38 -5.63
CA SER A 243 -14.99 -5.01 -6.85
C SER A 243 -16.09 -5.10 -7.90
N LEU A 244 -15.72 -4.99 -9.18
CA LEU A 244 -16.67 -5.18 -10.27
C LEU A 244 -17.16 -6.63 -10.30
N LEU A 245 -18.44 -6.82 -10.60
CA LEU A 245 -19.03 -8.14 -10.72
C LEU A 245 -18.74 -8.70 -12.11
N GLU A 246 -18.17 -9.90 -12.17
CA GLU A 246 -17.88 -10.61 -13.42
C GLU A 246 -18.87 -11.76 -13.64
N ASP A 247 -19.18 -12.03 -14.90
CA ASP A 247 -19.90 -13.23 -15.31
C ASP A 247 -18.99 -14.46 -15.33
N ALA A 248 -19.54 -15.63 -15.69
CA ALA A 248 -18.78 -16.89 -15.74
C ALA A 248 -17.66 -16.91 -16.80
N ASP A 249 -17.69 -15.97 -17.75
CA ASP A 249 -16.71 -15.82 -18.82
C ASP A 249 -15.67 -14.72 -18.49
N GLY A 250 -15.78 -14.07 -17.32
CA GLY A 250 -14.88 -12.99 -16.88
C GLY A 250 -15.21 -11.61 -17.49
N ASN A 251 -16.42 -11.43 -18.06
CA ASN A 251 -16.85 -10.11 -18.51
C ASN A 251 -17.54 -9.38 -17.36
N TYR A 252 -17.28 -8.08 -17.23
CA TYR A 252 -18.00 -7.26 -16.26
C TYR A 252 -19.49 -7.21 -16.59
N ILE A 253 -20.31 -7.41 -15.57
CA ILE A 253 -21.75 -7.36 -15.69
C ILE A 253 -22.17 -5.90 -15.83
N GLU A 254 -22.86 -5.59 -16.93
CA GLU A 254 -23.45 -4.29 -17.18
C GLU A 254 -24.98 -4.35 -17.01
N GLN A 255 -25.57 -3.32 -16.40
CA GLN A 255 -27.02 -3.16 -16.29
C GLN A 255 -27.47 -1.84 -16.91
N ASN A 256 -28.65 -1.86 -17.53
CA ASN A 256 -29.30 -0.64 -18.00
C ASN A 256 -30.16 -0.04 -16.90
N ILE A 257 -29.69 1.05 -16.29
CA ILE A 257 -30.40 1.79 -15.24
C ILE A 257 -30.75 3.16 -15.81
N ASP A 258 -32.06 3.43 -15.93
CA ASP A 258 -32.59 4.69 -16.47
C ASP A 258 -32.07 5.04 -17.88
N GLY A 259 -31.89 4.03 -18.73
CA GLY A 259 -31.43 4.22 -20.11
C GLY A 259 -29.91 4.35 -20.26
N LYS A 260 -29.14 4.26 -19.16
CA LYS A 260 -27.68 4.28 -19.17
C LYS A 260 -27.14 2.88 -18.83
N THR A 261 -26.22 2.37 -19.64
CA THR A 261 -25.45 1.16 -19.33
C THR A 261 -24.42 1.48 -18.27
N ARG A 262 -24.39 0.71 -17.19
CA ARG A 262 -23.48 0.90 -16.06
C ARG A 262 -22.92 -0.43 -15.60
N THR A 263 -21.67 -0.45 -15.17
CA THR A 263 -21.05 -1.65 -14.61
C THR A 263 -21.52 -1.89 -13.18
N VAL A 264 -21.82 -3.13 -12.85
CA VAL A 264 -22.25 -3.53 -11.51
C VAL A 264 -21.01 -3.85 -10.67
N TYR A 265 -20.96 -3.35 -9.45
CA TYR A 265 -19.98 -3.74 -8.44
C TYR A 265 -20.67 -4.38 -7.24
N THR A 266 -19.88 -5.11 -6.46
CA THR A 266 -20.31 -5.68 -5.17
C THR A 266 -19.46 -5.08 -4.06
N GLN A 267 -20.04 -4.98 -2.87
CA GLN A 267 -19.32 -4.66 -1.64
C GLN A 267 -19.24 -5.92 -0.78
N ALA A 268 -18.06 -6.22 -0.25
CA ALA A 268 -17.86 -7.30 0.69
C ALA A 268 -17.11 -6.82 1.93
N LYS A 269 -17.62 -7.14 3.12
CA LYS A 269 -16.87 -7.01 4.37
C LYS A 269 -15.83 -8.12 4.47
N LEU A 270 -14.58 -7.76 4.68
CA LEU A 270 -13.47 -8.71 4.71
C LEU A 270 -13.34 -9.34 6.11
N GLU A 271 -13.47 -10.66 6.20
CA GLU A 271 -13.25 -11.39 7.46
C GLU A 271 -11.77 -11.40 7.86
N ASN A 272 -10.88 -11.52 6.88
CA ASN A 272 -9.43 -11.49 7.05
C ASN A 272 -8.78 -10.45 6.12
N PRO A 273 -8.84 -9.15 6.48
CA PRO A 273 -8.37 -8.10 5.59
C PRO A 273 -6.84 -8.12 5.38
N VAL A 274 -6.08 -8.77 6.25
CA VAL A 274 -4.62 -8.89 6.12
C VAL A 274 -4.24 -9.74 4.90
N GLU A 275 -5.04 -10.76 4.60
CA GLU A 275 -4.81 -11.71 3.51
C GLU A 275 -5.51 -11.31 2.20
N PHE A 276 -6.26 -10.20 2.20
CA PHE A 276 -6.94 -9.72 1.00
C PHE A 276 -5.92 -9.39 -0.10
N LEU A 277 -6.06 -10.04 -1.24
CA LEU A 277 -5.23 -9.83 -2.42
C LEU A 277 -5.88 -8.77 -3.29
N ILE A 278 -5.15 -7.70 -3.61
CA ILE A 278 -5.65 -6.68 -4.53
C ILE A 278 -5.80 -7.26 -5.94
N ASN A 279 -6.84 -6.83 -6.65
CA ASN A 279 -7.09 -7.23 -8.03
C ASN A 279 -5.93 -6.85 -8.96
N SER A 280 -5.71 -7.69 -9.97
CA SER A 280 -4.56 -7.61 -10.88
C SER A 280 -4.74 -6.58 -12.01
N GLU A 281 -5.28 -5.42 -11.69
CA GLU A 281 -5.75 -4.41 -12.66
C GLU A 281 -4.94 -3.13 -12.59
N SER A 282 -4.62 -2.52 -13.74
CA SER A 282 -3.73 -1.35 -13.81
C SER A 282 -4.48 -0.01 -13.83
N VAL A 283 -5.80 -0.03 -13.65
CA VAL A 283 -6.69 1.14 -13.63
C VAL A 283 -7.77 0.86 -12.60
N VAL A 284 -8.22 1.88 -11.88
CA VAL A 284 -9.31 1.79 -10.92
C VAL A 284 -10.47 2.68 -11.38
N PRO A 285 -11.65 2.11 -11.69
CA PRO A 285 -11.93 0.69 -11.93
C PRO A 285 -11.24 0.15 -13.21
N PRO A 286 -11.05 -1.17 -13.38
CA PRO A 286 -11.65 -2.29 -12.64
C PRO A 286 -10.94 -2.74 -11.36
N GLY A 287 -9.79 -2.13 -11.00
CA GLY A 287 -9.14 -2.40 -9.72
C GLY A 287 -10.03 -2.11 -8.51
N ASP A 288 -9.63 -2.62 -7.35
CA ASP A 288 -10.44 -2.55 -6.14
C ASP A 288 -10.54 -1.13 -5.58
N CYS A 289 -11.65 -0.86 -4.88
CA CYS A 289 -11.72 0.22 -3.90
C CYS A 289 -11.82 -0.38 -2.48
N LEU A 290 -10.92 0.03 -1.60
CA LEU A 290 -10.80 -0.49 -0.24
C LEU A 290 -11.14 0.58 0.78
N ILE A 291 -12.18 0.34 1.58
CA ILE A 291 -12.53 1.22 2.69
C ILE A 291 -12.08 0.57 4.00
N VAL A 292 -11.11 1.18 4.67
CA VAL A 292 -10.65 0.75 5.98
C VAL A 292 -11.26 1.66 7.03
N GLU A 293 -12.04 1.12 7.95
CA GLU A 293 -12.73 1.91 8.96
C GLU A 293 -12.40 1.48 10.38
N PHE A 294 -12.32 2.47 11.27
CA PHE A 294 -12.43 2.28 12.71
C PHE A 294 -13.71 2.94 13.23
N ASP A 295 -14.78 2.17 13.32
CA ASP A 295 -16.13 2.68 13.63
C ASP A 295 -17.01 1.62 14.30
N GLU A 296 -18.28 1.94 14.57
CA GLU A 296 -19.26 0.97 15.04
C GLU A 296 -19.31 -0.28 14.14
N PRO A 297 -19.47 -1.50 14.73
CA PRO A 297 -19.61 -2.71 13.96
C PRO A 297 -20.79 -2.65 12.97
N LYS A 298 -20.51 -2.72 11.67
CA LYS A 298 -21.54 -2.76 10.62
C LYS A 298 -21.21 -3.76 9.52
N ASP A 299 -22.23 -4.22 8.80
CA ASP A 299 -22.08 -5.24 7.74
C ASP A 299 -21.78 -4.63 6.36
N PHE A 300 -22.03 -3.33 6.20
CA PHE A 300 -21.76 -2.56 4.99
C PHE A 300 -21.21 -1.18 5.35
N THR A 301 -20.48 -0.55 4.41
CA THR A 301 -20.10 0.86 4.52
C THR A 301 -20.90 1.75 3.56
N ASP A 302 -21.12 2.99 3.98
CA ASP A 302 -21.64 4.11 3.19
C ASP A 302 -20.52 4.87 2.44
N LYS A 303 -19.25 4.60 2.76
CA LYS A 303 -18.08 5.26 2.15
C LYS A 303 -17.69 4.62 0.84
N ARG A 304 -17.06 5.41 -0.04
CA ARG A 304 -16.68 4.94 -1.36
C ARG A 304 -15.54 5.79 -1.91
N CYS A 305 -14.54 5.13 -2.50
CA CYS A 305 -13.45 5.81 -3.20
C CYS A 305 -13.99 6.68 -4.34
N LEU A 306 -13.44 7.89 -4.47
CA LEU A 306 -13.82 8.90 -5.45
C LEU A 306 -13.97 8.36 -6.89
N GLN A 307 -13.09 7.47 -7.36
CA GLN A 307 -13.18 6.93 -8.74
C GLN A 307 -14.44 6.08 -8.97
N PHE A 308 -14.96 5.45 -7.93
CA PHE A 308 -16.24 4.74 -7.98
C PHE A 308 -17.43 5.69 -7.77
N GLU A 309 -17.24 6.88 -7.20
CA GLU A 309 -18.28 7.92 -7.10
C GLU A 309 -18.52 8.62 -8.44
N VAL A 310 -17.45 8.98 -9.17
CA VAL A 310 -17.53 9.70 -10.45
C VAL A 310 -18.29 8.90 -11.53
N GLN A 311 -18.30 7.57 -11.47
CA GLN A 311 -19.13 6.76 -12.37
C GLN A 311 -20.64 6.85 -12.03
N ASP A 312 -20.97 7.29 -10.82
CA ASP A 312 -22.23 7.08 -10.13
C ASP A 312 -22.88 8.35 -9.57
N ASP A 313 -22.50 9.57 -9.99
CA ASP A 313 -23.08 10.87 -9.57
C ASP A 313 -24.65 10.98 -9.64
N GLU A 314 -25.36 9.96 -10.12
CA GLU A 314 -26.82 9.86 -10.13
C GLU A 314 -27.40 8.60 -9.40
N LEU A 315 -26.58 7.83 -8.67
CA LEU A 315 -26.87 6.44 -8.28
C LEU A 315 -27.02 6.14 -6.77
N GLU A 316 -27.10 7.16 -5.90
CA GLU A 316 -27.37 6.99 -4.45
C GLU A 316 -28.56 6.05 -4.12
N LYS A 317 -29.45 5.78 -5.09
CA LYS A 317 -30.69 5.04 -4.90
C LYS A 317 -30.63 3.52 -5.17
N TYR A 318 -29.56 2.95 -5.75
CA TYR A 318 -29.58 1.55 -6.22
C TYR A 318 -28.40 0.68 -5.76
N PHE A 319 -27.93 0.86 -4.52
CA PHE A 319 -27.01 -0.10 -3.91
C PHE A 319 -27.73 -1.42 -3.62
N TYR A 320 -27.24 -2.52 -4.22
CA TYR A 320 -27.65 -3.88 -3.86
C TYR A 320 -26.86 -4.33 -2.63
N GLN A 321 -27.53 -4.39 -1.48
CA GLN A 321 -26.94 -4.78 -0.19
C GLN A 321 -26.89 -6.30 0.04
N ASP A 322 -27.36 -7.12 -0.92
CA ASP A 322 -27.40 -8.57 -0.77
C ASP A 322 -27.14 -9.30 -2.11
N PRO A 323 -25.98 -9.94 -2.30
CA PRO A 323 -25.70 -10.73 -3.50
C PRO A 323 -26.57 -12.00 -3.61
N THR A 324 -27.24 -12.43 -2.53
CA THR A 324 -28.16 -13.57 -2.56
C THR A 324 -29.57 -13.22 -3.06
N ALA A 325 -29.88 -11.93 -3.20
CA ALA A 325 -31.15 -11.45 -3.74
C ALA A 325 -31.18 -11.37 -5.28
N ILE A 326 -30.07 -11.69 -5.95
CA ILE A 326 -30.06 -11.88 -7.40
C ILE A 326 -30.67 -13.25 -7.66
N ASP A 327 -31.97 -13.29 -7.96
CA ASP A 327 -32.55 -14.40 -8.72
C ASP A 327 -31.96 -14.31 -10.14
N PRO A 328 -30.94 -15.11 -10.51
CA PRO A 328 -30.19 -14.92 -11.76
C PRO A 328 -31.02 -15.28 -12.99
N LEU A 329 -32.22 -15.80 -12.76
CA LEU A 329 -33.19 -16.18 -13.76
C LEU A 329 -34.52 -15.66 -13.26
N GLY A 330 -34.84 -14.42 -13.60
CA GLY A 330 -36.24 -14.03 -13.67
C GLY A 330 -36.95 -15.03 -14.58
N GLU A 331 -37.49 -16.09 -13.99
CA GLU A 331 -38.47 -16.97 -14.62
C GLU A 331 -39.68 -16.08 -14.86
N ASP A 332 -39.65 -15.40 -16.02
CA ASP A 332 -40.81 -14.81 -16.63
C ASP A 332 -41.84 -15.94 -16.78
N ASN A 333 -42.76 -15.98 -15.82
CA ASN A 333 -44.01 -16.71 -15.94
C ASN A 333 -44.80 -16.10 -17.11
N ALA A 334 -44.59 -16.64 -18.31
CA ALA A 334 -45.40 -16.43 -19.50
C ALA A 334 -45.96 -17.76 -20.02
#